data_AF-A0A550CAX6-F1
#
_entry.id   AF-A0A550CAX6-F1
#
_cell.length_a   1.000
_cell.length_b   1.000
_cell.length_c   1.000
_cell.angle_alpha   90.00
_cell.angle_beta   90.00
_cell.angle_gamma   90.00
#
_symmetry.space_group_name_H-M   'P 1'
#
loop_
_entity.id
_entity.type
_entity.pdbx_description
1 polymer ?
#
loop_
_entity_poly.entity_id
_entity_poly.type
_entity_poly.pdbx_seq_one_letter_code
_entity_poly.pdbx_strand_id
1 'polypeptide(L)'
;MSRGSPRELCALIDELRSANKNQSDAPLPKGPVRRAQVLLHTLQPFRALQIDPFVLEKKLWLMLSEPVASASEAIEALEYLLALPDGAQHVLAGDVIHSVQELWPTLVPWIEFLLPANQHVSPVLKNTREMNVVLSGVLLLIFQRKSALVSQITQTPTLYRTLFTLYLRLEPGGAITMDAFSSCIERLRFAIYPALCMANQKSKPDTMAIDGMLQVVRHNPRRVYRRIVSHLSIIINLEQGLASVHYQIGILVLLATEILPVPSHARDVVKALVHLAKTIRAIPGGHEAAGIAVSVLLGIWRTARDTRSLTWALRVDVLPLLLALDRERPNQEVAKALEFIAQQSVRYSVLRILCKSGQLSSLGESGFADAARMQVVDMCMHEYAATMLRTYHKMCAFIKCRKHRHGTERVSLRRCACLGVYYCSEGCQRKDWPVHKTQCINGEEGIGLVEMLTGNLPPKDAHFLALSARVYMGLHGVPLLEQIARTPVPPMPAPPCFNIIVDFEHMPPTHDIDVLRDDTNDGETMVMVTAVSPPPYTSSEVAIVIAHNMSLQCFKELMEWTG
;
A
#
# COMPACT_ATOMS: atom_id res chain seq x y z
N MET A 1 21.28 47.94 -12.65
CA MET A 1 21.43 46.46 -12.64
C MET A 1 22.69 46.11 -13.42
N SER A 2 23.53 45.19 -12.92
CA SER A 2 24.69 44.70 -13.67
C SER A 2 24.22 43.87 -14.86
N ARG A 3 24.78 44.14 -16.05
CA ARG A 3 24.49 43.36 -17.26
C ARG A 3 25.01 41.93 -17.09
N GLY A 4 24.22 40.94 -17.49
CA GLY A 4 24.52 39.51 -17.42
C GLY A 4 24.30 38.88 -16.04
N SER A 5 23.63 39.56 -15.10
CA SER A 5 23.44 39.04 -13.73
C SER A 5 22.24 38.09 -13.60
N PRO A 6 22.23 37.20 -12.58
CA PRO A 6 21.02 36.44 -12.19
C PRO A 6 19.77 37.31 -12.09
N ARG A 7 19.90 38.50 -11.51
CA ARG A 7 18.79 39.46 -11.32
C ARG A 7 18.27 40.03 -12.64
N GLU A 8 19.12 40.20 -13.65
CA GLU A 8 18.66 40.61 -14.99
C GLU A 8 17.79 39.53 -15.62
N LEU A 9 18.18 38.25 -15.51
CA LEU A 9 17.37 37.15 -16.01
C LEU A 9 16.01 37.09 -15.31
N CYS A 10 15.97 37.22 -13.98
CA CYS A 10 14.72 37.24 -13.23
C CYS A 10 13.81 38.41 -13.66
N ALA A 11 14.36 39.62 -13.84
CA ALA A 11 13.58 40.77 -14.29
C ALA A 11 12.98 40.58 -15.70
N LEU A 12 13.71 39.95 -16.62
CA LEU A 12 13.19 39.60 -17.95
C LEU A 12 12.05 38.58 -17.86
N ILE A 13 12.16 37.60 -16.96
CA ILE A 13 11.09 36.61 -16.72
C ILE A 13 9.83 37.30 -16.16
N ASP A 14 10.00 38.27 -15.26
CA ASP A 14 8.88 39.05 -14.71
C ASP A 14 8.21 39.94 -15.76
N GLU A 15 8.99 40.53 -16.67
CA GLU A 15 8.48 41.29 -17.80
C GLU A 15 7.63 40.38 -18.73
N LEU A 16 8.15 39.19 -19.06
CA LEU A 16 7.42 38.20 -19.86
C LEU A 16 6.13 37.73 -19.17
N ARG A 17 6.18 37.49 -17.86
CA ARG A 17 5.00 37.08 -17.07
C ARG A 17 3.94 38.19 -17.03
N SER A 18 4.37 39.44 -16.85
CA SER A 18 3.48 40.60 -16.78
C SER A 18 2.82 40.90 -18.12
N ALA A 19 3.57 40.76 -19.22
CA ALA A 19 3.03 40.90 -20.57
C ALA A 19 1.93 39.86 -20.86
N ASN A 20 2.14 38.61 -20.43
CA ASN A 20 1.16 37.53 -20.63
C ASN A 20 -0.12 37.71 -19.80
N LYS A 21 -0.04 38.28 -18.59
CA LYS A 21 -1.21 38.56 -17.74
C LYS A 21 -2.13 39.64 -18.33
N ASN A 22 -1.57 40.61 -19.06
CA ASN A 22 -2.33 41.74 -19.58
C ASN A 22 -3.02 41.42 -20.92
N GLN A 23 -2.57 40.40 -21.66
CA GLN A 23 -3.11 40.03 -22.98
C GLN A 23 -2.90 38.52 -23.27
N SER A 24 -3.87 37.67 -22.88
CA SER A 24 -3.77 36.19 -22.95
C SER A 24 -3.49 35.62 -24.35
N ASP A 25 -3.82 36.35 -25.42
CA ASP A 25 -3.67 35.89 -26.83
C ASP A 25 -2.64 36.70 -27.63
N ALA A 26 -1.95 37.67 -27.01
CA ALA A 26 -0.97 38.48 -27.72
C ALA A 26 0.39 37.76 -27.84
N PRO A 27 1.11 37.89 -28.96
CA PRO A 27 2.44 37.32 -29.13
C PRO A 27 3.41 37.93 -28.11
N LEU A 28 4.24 37.08 -27.49
CA LEU A 28 5.22 37.49 -26.50
C LEU A 28 6.17 38.58 -27.04
N PRO A 29 6.61 39.51 -26.18
CA PRO A 29 7.48 40.60 -26.60
C PRO A 29 8.84 40.04 -27.05
N LYS A 30 9.15 40.22 -28.34
CA LYS A 30 10.35 39.63 -28.99
C LYS A 30 11.66 40.08 -28.36
N GLY A 31 11.73 41.30 -27.84
CA GLY A 31 12.93 41.87 -27.22
C GLY A 31 13.37 41.12 -25.95
N PRO A 32 12.50 41.05 -24.92
CA PRO A 32 12.76 40.27 -23.71
C PRO A 32 13.04 38.79 -23.97
N VAL A 33 12.28 38.15 -24.88
CA VAL A 33 12.54 36.76 -25.30
C VAL A 33 13.97 36.62 -25.83
N ARG A 34 14.36 37.42 -26.83
CA ARG A 34 15.70 37.33 -27.44
C ARG A 34 16.82 37.59 -26.43
N ARG A 35 16.63 38.52 -25.50
CA ARG A 35 17.62 38.77 -24.43
C ARG A 35 17.73 37.60 -23.47
N ALA A 36 16.60 36.99 -23.07
CA ALA A 36 16.61 35.79 -22.24
C ALA A 36 17.34 34.63 -22.95
N GLN A 37 17.10 34.42 -24.24
CA GLN A 37 17.83 33.41 -25.05
C GLN A 37 19.33 33.65 -25.03
N VAL A 38 19.77 34.89 -25.27
CA VAL A 38 21.20 35.24 -25.23
C VAL A 38 21.80 34.96 -23.84
N LEU A 39 21.11 35.31 -22.76
CA LEU A 39 21.60 35.05 -21.40
C LEU A 39 21.68 33.56 -21.07
N LEU A 40 20.68 32.77 -21.48
CA LEU A 40 20.64 31.32 -21.29
C LEU A 40 21.72 30.62 -22.13
N HIS A 41 21.94 31.05 -23.37
CA HIS A 41 22.94 30.46 -24.25
C HIS A 41 24.37 30.85 -23.85
N THR A 42 24.59 32.07 -23.36
CA THR A 42 25.93 32.53 -22.94
C THR A 42 26.29 32.13 -21.50
N LEU A 43 25.32 31.60 -20.74
CA LEU A 43 25.46 31.21 -19.34
C LEU A 43 25.96 32.34 -18.41
N GLN A 44 25.92 33.60 -18.85
CA GLN A 44 26.43 34.73 -18.04
C GLN A 44 25.78 34.82 -16.65
N PRO A 45 24.46 34.64 -16.49
CA PRO A 45 23.82 34.63 -15.18
C PRO A 45 24.30 33.51 -14.26
N PHE A 46 24.91 32.46 -14.81
CA PHE A 46 25.26 31.24 -14.10
C PHE A 46 26.77 31.03 -13.93
N ARG A 47 27.59 32.06 -14.15
CA ARG A 47 29.06 31.97 -14.02
C ARG A 47 29.53 31.39 -12.69
N ALA A 48 28.86 31.74 -11.59
CA ALA A 48 29.20 31.22 -10.27
C ALA A 48 29.00 29.69 -10.15
N LEU A 49 28.12 29.10 -10.98
CA LEU A 49 27.86 27.67 -11.02
C LEU A 49 28.85 26.89 -11.88
N GLN A 50 29.76 27.54 -12.61
CA GLN A 50 30.75 26.87 -13.46
C GLN A 50 31.98 26.37 -12.69
N ILE A 51 32.03 26.61 -11.38
CA ILE A 51 33.10 26.16 -10.48
C ILE A 51 32.57 24.97 -9.68
N ASP A 52 33.39 23.95 -9.45
CA ASP A 52 33.05 22.88 -8.51
C ASP A 52 33.09 23.40 -7.06
N PRO A 53 31.98 23.35 -6.29
CA PRO A 53 31.94 23.84 -4.92
C PRO A 53 32.95 23.16 -4.00
N PHE A 54 33.32 21.91 -4.27
CA PHE A 54 34.22 21.14 -3.41
C PHE A 54 35.70 21.51 -3.60
N VAL A 55 36.03 22.31 -4.63
CA VAL A 55 37.36 22.88 -4.84
C VAL A 55 37.57 24.16 -4.02
N LEU A 56 36.50 24.79 -3.52
CA LEU A 56 36.59 25.97 -2.68
C LEU A 56 37.29 25.66 -1.35
N GLU A 57 38.11 26.60 -0.88
CA GLU A 57 38.71 26.49 0.46
C GLU A 57 37.63 26.37 1.54
N LYS A 58 37.79 25.45 2.50
CA LYS A 58 36.79 25.19 3.56
C LYS A 58 36.37 26.44 4.35
N LYS A 59 37.25 27.44 4.48
CA LYS A 59 36.93 28.72 5.14
C LYS A 59 35.84 29.53 4.41
N LEU A 60 35.63 29.25 3.12
CA LEU A 60 34.61 29.85 2.27
C LEU A 60 33.30 29.04 2.26
N TRP A 61 33.19 27.91 2.98
CA TRP A 61 31.97 27.10 3.05
C TRP A 61 30.95 27.68 4.03
N LEU A 62 30.59 28.95 3.80
CA LEU A 62 29.61 29.70 4.57
C LEU A 62 28.60 30.29 3.60
N MET A 63 27.31 30.26 3.95
CA MET A 63 26.24 30.80 3.08
C MET A 63 26.47 32.25 2.65
N LEU A 64 27.16 33.02 3.49
CA LEU A 64 27.44 34.45 3.27
C LEU A 64 28.79 34.72 2.62
N SER A 65 29.59 33.70 2.33
CA SER A 65 30.80 33.90 1.54
C SER A 65 30.41 34.26 0.11
N GLU A 66 31.22 35.10 -0.54
CA GLU A 66 30.91 35.58 -1.90
C GLU A 66 30.68 34.43 -2.89
N PRO A 67 31.52 33.37 -2.98
CA PRO A 67 31.31 32.31 -3.96
C PRO A 67 30.00 31.53 -3.74
N VAL A 68 29.66 31.24 -2.47
CA VAL A 68 28.46 30.46 -2.12
C VAL A 68 27.20 31.31 -2.28
N ALA A 69 27.25 32.59 -1.91
CA ALA A 69 26.15 33.53 -2.10
C ALA A 69 25.87 33.75 -3.60
N SER A 70 26.90 33.97 -4.41
CA SER A 70 26.78 34.14 -5.86
C SER A 70 26.24 32.87 -6.54
N ALA A 71 26.68 31.67 -6.13
CA ALA A 71 26.12 30.42 -6.61
C ALA A 71 24.65 30.22 -6.19
N SER A 72 24.31 30.60 -4.96
CA SER A 72 22.93 30.55 -4.46
C SER A 72 22.00 31.47 -5.27
N GLU A 73 22.41 32.71 -5.56
CA GLU A 73 21.65 33.63 -6.43
C GLU A 73 21.47 33.07 -7.85
N ALA A 74 22.49 32.39 -8.39
CA ALA A 74 22.41 31.77 -9.70
C ALA A 74 21.43 30.57 -9.75
N ILE A 75 21.39 29.75 -8.69
CA ILE A 75 20.43 28.64 -8.55
C ILE A 75 19.02 29.18 -8.35
N GLU A 76 18.85 30.27 -7.60
CA GLU A 76 17.55 30.95 -7.48
C GLU A 76 17.06 31.47 -8.84
N ALA A 77 17.94 32.04 -9.66
CA ALA A 77 17.59 32.45 -11.02
C ALA A 77 17.21 31.25 -11.92
N LEU A 78 17.84 30.08 -11.72
CA LEU A 78 17.47 28.85 -12.42
C LEU A 78 16.07 28.37 -11.98
N GLU A 79 15.76 28.39 -10.67
CA GLU A 79 14.42 28.09 -10.15
C GLU A 79 13.37 29.04 -10.72
N TYR A 80 13.72 30.32 -10.88
CA TYR A 80 12.81 31.35 -11.38
C TYR A 80 12.29 31.08 -12.80
N LEU A 81 13.01 30.25 -13.58
CA LEU A 81 12.56 29.81 -14.90
C LEU A 81 11.27 28.98 -14.86
N LEU A 82 10.93 28.36 -13.72
CA LEU A 82 9.63 27.69 -13.53
C LEU A 82 8.45 28.66 -13.67
N ALA A 83 8.68 29.94 -13.43
CA ALA A 83 7.63 30.93 -13.39
C ALA A 83 7.49 31.68 -14.74
N LEU A 84 8.06 31.13 -15.82
CA LEU A 84 7.76 31.50 -17.20
C LEU A 84 6.30 31.14 -17.54
N PRO A 85 5.55 31.99 -18.26
CA PRO A 85 4.23 31.64 -18.78
C PRO A 85 4.31 30.57 -19.88
N ASP A 86 3.24 29.80 -20.10
CA ASP A 86 3.22 28.65 -21.02
C ASP A 86 3.76 28.95 -22.42
N GLY A 87 3.37 30.08 -23.02
CA GLY A 87 3.88 30.50 -24.32
C GLY A 87 5.41 30.72 -24.33
N ALA A 88 5.96 31.24 -23.24
CA ALA A 88 7.40 31.49 -23.12
C ALA A 88 8.16 30.22 -22.75
N GLN A 89 7.54 29.32 -21.98
CA GLN A 89 8.09 28.00 -21.69
C GLN A 89 8.32 27.21 -22.97
N HIS A 90 7.40 27.25 -23.93
CA HIS A 90 7.58 26.59 -25.21
C HIS A 90 8.73 27.21 -26.04
N VAL A 91 8.78 28.54 -26.13
CA VAL A 91 9.79 29.24 -26.94
C VAL A 91 11.21 29.08 -26.36
N LEU A 92 11.35 29.15 -25.04
CA LEU A 92 12.65 29.09 -24.35
C LEU A 92 13.02 27.67 -23.89
N ALA A 93 12.18 26.66 -24.13
CA ALA A 93 12.41 25.30 -23.62
C ALA A 93 13.77 24.74 -24.05
N GLY A 94 14.13 24.90 -25.32
CA GLY A 94 15.42 24.45 -25.85
C GLY A 94 16.60 25.16 -25.20
N ASP A 95 16.51 26.49 -25.06
CA ASP A 95 17.56 27.31 -24.43
C ASP A 95 17.77 26.96 -22.96
N VAL A 96 16.68 26.71 -22.22
CA VAL A 96 16.80 26.28 -20.82
C VAL A 96 17.37 24.88 -20.72
N ILE A 97 16.91 23.93 -21.54
CA ILE A 97 17.47 22.57 -21.58
C ILE A 97 18.96 22.62 -21.87
N HIS A 98 19.38 23.35 -22.91
CA HIS A 98 20.77 23.56 -23.25
C HIS A 98 21.56 24.11 -22.06
N SER A 99 21.05 25.17 -21.40
CA SER A 99 21.74 25.76 -20.25
C SER A 99 21.93 24.79 -19.08
N VAL A 100 20.93 23.94 -18.80
CA VAL A 100 21.02 22.91 -17.75
C VAL A 100 21.99 21.79 -18.15
N GLN A 101 22.03 21.41 -19.43
CA GLN A 101 22.96 20.40 -19.93
C GLN A 101 24.41 20.87 -19.84
N GLU A 102 24.70 22.11 -20.25
CA GLU A 102 26.05 22.69 -20.17
C GLU A 102 26.52 22.88 -18.73
N LEU A 103 25.63 23.28 -17.84
CA LEU A 103 25.95 23.43 -16.40
C LEU A 103 25.97 22.10 -15.65
N TRP A 104 25.51 21.00 -16.25
CA TRP A 104 25.28 19.73 -15.53
C TRP A 104 26.46 19.24 -14.68
N PRO A 105 27.72 19.24 -15.18
CA PRO A 105 28.85 18.70 -14.44
C PRO A 105 29.10 19.39 -13.09
N THR A 106 28.77 20.66 -12.97
CA THR A 106 28.98 21.48 -11.76
C THR A 106 27.68 21.81 -11.03
N LEU A 107 26.54 21.83 -11.74
CA LEU A 107 25.21 22.07 -11.16
C LEU A 107 24.85 20.98 -10.14
N VAL A 108 25.04 19.70 -10.45
CA VAL A 108 24.71 18.62 -9.51
C VAL A 108 25.55 18.70 -8.22
N PRO A 109 26.89 18.87 -8.28
CA PRO A 109 27.70 19.17 -7.10
C PRO A 109 27.18 20.35 -6.28
N TRP A 110 26.77 21.46 -6.91
CA TRP A 110 26.19 22.60 -6.18
C TRP A 110 24.86 22.27 -5.49
N ILE A 111 23.98 21.52 -6.14
CA ILE A 111 22.73 21.06 -5.52
C ILE A 111 23.04 20.19 -4.29
N GLU A 112 24.00 19.28 -4.39
CA GLU A 112 24.42 18.42 -3.26
C GLU A 112 25.09 19.22 -2.14
N PHE A 113 25.94 20.19 -2.50
CA PHE A 113 26.67 21.05 -1.58
C PHE A 113 25.72 21.95 -0.78
N LEU A 114 24.72 22.54 -1.44
CA LEU A 114 23.76 23.45 -0.81
C LEU A 114 22.61 22.74 -0.09
N LEU A 115 22.44 21.42 -0.30
CA LEU A 115 21.41 20.66 0.38
C LEU A 115 21.65 20.66 1.90
N PRO A 116 20.75 21.26 2.72
CA PRO A 116 21.00 21.39 4.16
C PRO A 116 21.20 20.05 4.88
N ALA A 117 20.55 18.99 4.39
CA ALA A 117 20.68 17.64 4.94
C ALA A 117 22.10 17.05 4.83
N ASN A 118 22.94 17.55 3.93
CA ASN A 118 24.32 17.10 3.75
C ASN A 118 25.33 17.84 4.65
N GLN A 119 24.91 18.93 5.31
CA GLN A 119 25.71 19.66 6.31
C GLN A 119 27.05 20.21 5.81
N HIS A 120 27.21 20.42 4.51
CA HIS A 120 28.43 21.05 3.96
C HIS A 120 28.53 22.54 4.29
N VAL A 121 27.39 23.25 4.27
CA VAL A 121 27.30 24.67 4.60
C VAL A 121 26.43 24.87 5.84
N SER A 122 26.86 25.76 6.74
CA SER A 122 26.11 26.10 7.95
C SER A 122 24.74 26.71 7.61
N PRO A 123 23.65 26.32 8.29
CA PRO A 123 22.28 26.74 7.98
C PRO A 123 21.94 28.19 8.38
N VAL A 124 22.92 29.02 8.76
CA VAL A 124 22.65 30.41 9.19
C VAL A 124 22.28 31.27 8.00
N LEU A 125 20.97 31.35 7.74
CA LEU A 125 20.35 32.16 6.70
C LEU A 125 20.29 33.63 7.13
N LYS A 126 20.90 34.51 6.34
CA LYS A 126 20.64 35.95 6.41
C LYS A 126 19.59 36.25 5.31
N ASN A 127 18.31 36.14 5.66
CA ASN A 127 17.12 36.59 4.92
C ASN A 127 17.08 36.42 3.39
N THR A 128 16.18 35.56 2.88
CA THR A 128 14.88 35.97 2.26
C THR A 128 14.13 34.77 1.66
N ARG A 129 14.82 33.68 1.25
CA ARG A 129 14.20 32.39 0.86
C ARG A 129 14.96 31.20 1.43
N GLU A 130 14.24 30.18 1.86
CA GLU A 130 14.84 28.98 2.42
C GLU A 130 15.39 28.09 1.30
N MET A 131 16.66 27.66 1.41
CA MET A 131 17.35 26.90 0.36
C MET A 131 16.63 25.61 -0.04
N ASN A 132 15.94 24.95 0.90
CA ASN A 132 15.10 23.78 0.59
C ASN A 132 14.04 24.09 -0.48
N VAL A 133 13.45 25.28 -0.42
CA VAL A 133 12.41 25.72 -1.37
C VAL A 133 13.02 25.90 -2.75
N VAL A 134 14.17 26.57 -2.82
CA VAL A 134 14.91 26.80 -4.07
C VAL A 134 15.33 25.47 -4.71
N LEU A 135 15.95 24.58 -3.94
CA LEU A 135 16.39 23.27 -4.41
C LEU A 135 15.21 22.39 -4.86
N SER A 136 14.08 22.43 -4.16
CA SER A 136 12.87 21.71 -4.59
C SER A 136 12.35 22.21 -5.94
N GLY A 137 12.51 23.50 -6.24
CA GLY A 137 12.14 24.09 -7.54
C GLY A 137 13.11 23.72 -8.66
N VAL A 138 14.42 23.75 -8.39
CA VAL A 138 15.41 23.29 -9.39
C VAL A 138 15.24 21.80 -9.70
N LEU A 139 15.03 20.96 -8.68
CA LEU A 139 14.75 19.54 -8.89
C LEU A 139 13.44 19.32 -9.66
N LEU A 140 12.41 20.12 -9.38
CA LEU A 140 11.17 20.11 -10.15
C LEU A 140 11.43 20.43 -11.64
N LEU A 141 12.17 21.51 -11.92
CA LEU A 141 12.53 21.91 -13.28
C LEU A 141 13.24 20.77 -14.04
N ILE A 142 14.20 20.11 -13.38
CA ILE A 142 14.96 18.99 -13.96
C ILE A 142 14.04 17.80 -14.23
N PHE A 143 13.27 17.33 -13.23
CA PHE A 143 12.48 16.10 -13.36
C PHE A 143 11.23 16.25 -14.23
N GLN A 144 10.65 17.45 -14.35
CA GLN A 144 9.63 17.73 -15.36
C GLN A 144 10.15 17.56 -16.79
N ARG A 145 11.47 17.72 -16.99
CA ARG A 145 12.15 17.61 -18.29
C ARG A 145 13.03 16.38 -18.38
N LYS A 146 12.74 15.36 -17.56
CA LYS A 146 13.49 14.10 -17.50
C LYS A 146 13.71 13.46 -18.87
N SER A 147 12.74 13.53 -19.78
CA SER A 147 12.87 13.00 -21.15
C SER A 147 13.98 13.68 -21.97
N ALA A 148 14.16 14.99 -21.83
CA ALA A 148 15.22 15.73 -22.51
C ALA A 148 16.59 15.63 -21.81
N LEU A 149 16.59 15.29 -20.51
CA LEU A 149 17.79 15.19 -19.67
C LEU A 149 18.16 13.74 -19.32
N VAL A 150 17.59 12.76 -20.02
CA VAL A 150 17.72 11.34 -19.65
C VAL A 150 19.17 10.85 -19.65
N SER A 151 19.97 11.30 -20.62
CA SER A 151 21.39 10.95 -20.72
C SER A 151 22.17 11.42 -19.49
N GLN A 152 21.98 12.69 -19.13
CA GLN A 152 22.62 13.32 -17.98
C GLN A 152 22.18 12.67 -16.65
N ILE A 153 20.88 12.44 -16.46
CA ILE A 153 20.34 11.80 -15.25
C ILE A 153 20.86 10.36 -15.09
N THR A 154 20.95 9.61 -16.20
CA THR A 154 21.48 8.23 -16.17
C THR A 154 22.97 8.21 -15.80
N GLN A 155 23.74 9.21 -16.21
CA GLN A 155 25.16 9.34 -15.84
C GLN A 155 25.36 9.85 -14.40
N THR A 156 24.33 10.41 -13.77
CA THR A 156 24.41 11.00 -12.42
C THR A 156 23.29 10.49 -11.50
N PRO A 157 23.29 9.20 -11.12
CA PRO A 157 22.26 8.60 -10.24
C PRO A 157 22.14 9.26 -8.87
N THR A 158 23.20 9.94 -8.40
CA THR A 158 23.19 10.62 -7.09
C THR A 158 22.12 11.69 -7.00
N LEU A 159 21.67 12.25 -8.13
CA LEU A 159 20.59 13.22 -8.18
C LEU A 159 19.26 12.65 -7.64
N TYR A 160 18.97 11.37 -7.88
CA TYR A 160 17.81 10.70 -7.27
C TYR A 160 17.92 10.65 -5.76
N ARG A 161 19.09 10.25 -5.25
CA ARG A 161 19.37 10.24 -3.80
C ARG A 161 19.19 11.63 -3.20
N THR A 162 19.61 12.68 -3.90
CA THR A 162 19.44 14.08 -3.48
C THR A 162 17.97 14.48 -3.43
N LEU A 163 17.19 14.17 -4.48
CA LEU A 163 15.74 14.39 -4.50
C LEU A 163 15.05 13.70 -3.32
N PHE A 164 15.31 12.41 -3.10
CA PHE A 164 14.68 11.66 -2.00
C PHE A 164 15.21 12.05 -0.62
N THR A 165 16.43 12.57 -0.52
CA THR A 165 16.96 13.13 0.73
C THR A 165 16.16 14.36 1.11
N LEU A 166 15.94 15.27 0.15
CA LEU A 166 15.12 16.46 0.36
C LEU A 166 13.67 16.07 0.69
N TYR A 167 13.11 15.07 0.02
CA TYR A 167 11.72 14.66 0.25
C TYR A 167 11.48 13.90 1.57
N LEU A 168 12.32 12.91 1.90
CA LEU A 168 12.08 11.99 3.03
C LEU A 168 12.67 12.46 4.36
N ARG A 169 13.59 13.44 4.34
CA ARG A 169 14.21 14.00 5.56
C ARG A 169 13.77 15.44 5.87
N LEU A 170 12.78 15.95 5.15
CA LEU A 170 12.19 17.26 5.44
C LEU A 170 11.39 17.20 6.74
N GLU A 171 11.89 17.83 7.81
CA GLU A 171 11.19 17.85 9.11
C GLU A 171 10.70 19.27 9.43
N PRO A 172 9.39 19.49 9.64
CA PRO A 172 8.84 20.80 10.00
C PRO A 172 9.19 21.18 11.45
N GLY A 173 9.32 22.48 11.72
CA GLY A 173 9.55 23.01 13.08
C GLY A 173 11.01 22.98 13.56
N GLY A 174 11.95 22.64 12.68
CA GLY A 174 13.40 22.82 12.89
C GLY A 174 13.91 24.13 12.27
N ALA A 175 14.87 24.02 11.36
CA ALA A 175 15.42 25.15 10.60
C ALA A 175 14.53 25.64 9.43
N ILE A 176 13.31 25.09 9.30
CA ILE A 176 12.37 25.34 8.19
C ILE A 176 11.06 25.89 8.74
N THR A 177 10.54 26.97 8.15
CA THR A 177 9.21 27.49 8.50
C THR A 177 8.12 26.56 7.95
N MET A 178 6.90 26.65 8.50
CA MET A 178 5.77 25.86 7.99
C MET A 178 5.39 26.24 6.55
N ASP A 179 5.51 27.52 6.19
CA ASP A 179 5.22 28.01 4.83
C ASP A 179 6.24 27.48 3.81
N ALA A 180 7.52 27.47 4.19
CA ALA A 180 8.56 26.89 3.36
C ALA A 180 8.44 25.36 3.26
N PHE A 181 8.10 24.68 4.35
CA PHE A 181 7.80 23.25 4.34
C PHE A 181 6.66 22.94 3.34
N SER A 182 5.54 23.66 3.45
CA SER A 182 4.39 23.53 2.54
C SER A 182 4.82 23.76 1.09
N SER A 183 5.57 24.84 0.84
CA SER A 183 6.08 25.21 -0.49
C SER A 183 7.03 24.17 -1.09
N CYS A 184 7.85 23.50 -0.27
CA CYS A 184 8.74 22.42 -0.71
C CYS A 184 7.93 21.20 -1.11
N ILE A 185 6.99 20.76 -0.27
CA ILE A 185 6.16 19.59 -0.53
C ILE A 185 5.33 19.77 -1.80
N GLU A 186 4.78 20.95 -2.02
CA GLU A 186 4.01 21.29 -3.22
C GLU A 186 4.85 21.21 -4.49
N ARG A 187 6.11 21.64 -4.46
CA ARG A 187 7.02 21.48 -5.61
C ARG A 187 7.43 20.02 -5.80
N LEU A 188 7.81 19.35 -4.71
CA LEU A 188 8.27 17.97 -4.74
C LEU A 188 7.21 17.01 -5.28
N ARG A 189 5.91 17.26 -5.05
CA ARG A 189 4.84 16.40 -5.58
C ARG A 189 4.95 16.23 -7.11
N PHE A 190 5.35 17.28 -7.82
CA PHE A 190 5.51 17.28 -9.27
C PHE A 190 6.89 16.79 -9.74
N ALA A 191 7.86 16.68 -8.83
CA ALA A 191 9.19 16.14 -9.13
C ALA A 191 9.27 14.61 -8.87
N ILE A 192 8.64 14.13 -7.80
CA ILE A 192 8.72 12.73 -7.35
C ILE A 192 8.08 11.77 -8.35
N TYR A 193 6.88 12.07 -8.85
CA TYR A 193 6.19 11.16 -9.78
C TYR A 193 6.99 10.96 -11.09
N PRO A 194 7.44 12.02 -11.80
CA PRO A 194 8.32 11.85 -12.96
C PRO A 194 9.65 11.18 -12.63
N ALA A 195 10.20 11.38 -11.44
CA ALA A 195 11.43 10.72 -11.02
C ALA A 195 11.24 9.20 -10.90
N LEU A 196 10.13 8.77 -10.30
CA LEU A 196 9.81 7.36 -10.06
C LEU A 196 9.48 6.56 -11.33
N CYS A 197 9.10 7.23 -12.42
CA CYS A 197 8.72 6.58 -13.68
C CYS A 197 9.80 6.75 -14.76
N MET A 198 9.94 5.76 -15.64
CA MET A 198 10.86 5.84 -16.78
C MET A 198 10.49 7.00 -17.73
N ALA A 199 11.50 7.72 -18.22
CA ALA A 199 11.31 8.94 -19.02
C ALA A 199 10.44 8.73 -20.28
N ASN A 200 10.57 7.54 -20.90
CA ASN A 200 9.87 7.19 -22.15
C ASN A 200 8.66 6.27 -21.92
N GLN A 201 8.43 5.80 -20.69
CA GLN A 201 7.36 4.87 -20.33
C GLN A 201 6.84 5.20 -18.93
N LYS A 202 5.88 6.13 -18.86
CA LYS A 202 5.33 6.64 -17.59
C LYS A 202 4.72 5.56 -16.67
N SER A 203 4.42 4.38 -17.20
CA SER A 203 3.89 3.22 -16.46
C SER A 203 4.97 2.26 -15.95
N LYS A 204 6.25 2.44 -16.31
CA LYS A 204 7.33 1.58 -15.81
C LYS A 204 8.12 2.27 -14.71
N PRO A 205 8.39 1.59 -13.58
CA PRO A 205 9.24 2.14 -12.53
C PRO A 205 10.68 2.36 -13.01
N ASP A 206 11.29 3.46 -12.57
CA ASP A 206 12.72 3.74 -12.77
C ASP A 206 13.54 3.12 -11.63
N THR A 207 14.34 2.09 -11.95
CA THR A 207 15.09 1.33 -10.95
C THR A 207 16.19 2.16 -10.27
N MET A 208 16.77 3.15 -10.95
CA MET A 208 17.78 4.04 -10.37
C MET A 208 17.14 4.99 -9.37
N ALA A 209 15.92 5.46 -9.66
CA ALA A 209 15.14 6.26 -8.71
C ALA A 209 14.79 5.46 -7.45
N ILE A 210 14.35 4.21 -7.62
CA ILE A 210 14.04 3.31 -6.49
C ILE A 210 15.28 3.07 -5.62
N ASP A 211 16.43 2.77 -6.24
CA ASP A 211 17.67 2.56 -5.50
C ASP A 211 18.08 3.83 -4.74
N GLY A 212 18.06 4.99 -5.41
CA GLY A 212 18.32 6.29 -4.77
C GLY A 212 17.41 6.57 -3.58
N MET A 213 16.11 6.27 -3.68
CA MET A 213 15.15 6.36 -2.58
C MET A 213 15.51 5.42 -1.42
N LEU A 214 15.86 4.18 -1.72
CA LEU A 214 16.21 3.17 -0.72
C LEU A 214 17.51 3.51 0.01
N GLN A 215 18.52 4.05 -0.68
CA GLN A 215 19.77 4.50 -0.07
C GLN A 215 19.52 5.53 1.04
N VAL A 216 18.61 6.49 0.82
CA VAL A 216 18.26 7.54 1.81
C VAL A 216 17.75 6.96 3.13
N VAL A 217 17.04 5.82 3.05
CA VAL A 217 16.48 5.11 4.20
C VAL A 217 17.29 3.88 4.62
N ARG A 218 18.53 3.75 4.16
CA ARG A 218 19.44 2.61 4.44
C ARG A 218 18.84 1.26 4.03
N HIS A 219 18.29 1.21 2.82
CA HIS A 219 17.64 0.04 2.21
C HIS A 219 16.52 -0.58 3.06
N ASN A 220 15.86 0.21 3.89
CA ASN A 220 14.71 -0.22 4.67
C ASN A 220 13.42 0.37 4.08
N PRO A 221 12.69 -0.37 3.21
CA PRO A 221 11.55 0.18 2.48
C PRO A 221 10.41 0.63 3.41
N ARG A 222 10.26 0.00 4.59
CA ARG A 222 9.25 0.42 5.59
C ARG A 222 9.46 1.85 6.09
N ARG A 223 10.70 2.33 6.10
CA ARG A 223 11.02 3.70 6.53
C ARG A 223 10.53 4.73 5.50
N VAL A 224 10.44 4.39 4.21
CA VAL A 224 9.85 5.27 3.19
C VAL A 224 8.40 5.58 3.56
N TYR A 225 7.58 4.54 3.70
CA TYR A 225 6.17 4.69 4.10
C TYR A 225 6.01 5.45 5.42
N ARG A 226 6.83 5.15 6.43
CA ARG A 226 6.77 5.83 7.72
C ARG A 226 7.02 7.35 7.59
N ARG A 227 8.02 7.75 6.80
CA ARG A 227 8.35 9.17 6.60
C ARG A 227 7.23 9.89 5.85
N ILE A 228 6.74 9.32 4.75
CA ILE A 228 5.66 9.93 3.96
C ILE A 228 4.38 10.07 4.79
N VAL A 229 3.96 9.03 5.51
CA VAL A 229 2.75 9.08 6.35
C VAL A 229 2.91 10.07 7.51
N SER A 230 4.12 10.22 8.06
CA SER A 230 4.42 11.25 9.06
C SER A 230 4.23 12.65 8.48
N HIS A 231 4.71 12.92 7.26
CA HIS A 231 4.53 14.21 6.61
C HIS A 231 3.05 14.50 6.35
N LEU A 232 2.30 13.51 5.83
CA LEU A 232 0.86 13.65 5.57
C LEU A 232 0.06 14.04 6.82
N SER A 233 0.42 13.48 7.97
CA SER A 233 -0.23 13.78 9.26
C SER A 233 -0.01 15.23 9.71
N ILE A 234 1.02 15.91 9.18
CA ILE A 234 1.31 17.32 9.46
C ILE A 234 0.65 18.20 8.39
N ILE A 235 0.83 17.84 7.10
CA ILE A 235 0.32 18.59 5.96
C ILE A 235 -1.20 18.75 6.03
N ILE A 236 -1.93 17.73 6.49
CA ILE A 236 -3.40 17.78 6.55
C ILE A 236 -3.95 18.93 7.44
N ASN A 237 -3.15 19.44 8.37
CA ASN A 237 -3.55 20.53 9.26
C ASN A 237 -3.22 21.93 8.70
N LEU A 238 -2.69 22.02 7.46
CA LEU A 238 -2.38 23.29 6.79
C LEU A 238 -3.61 23.81 6.03
N GLU A 239 -3.66 25.13 5.79
CA GLU A 239 -4.79 25.82 5.14
C GLU A 239 -5.13 25.27 3.75
N GLN A 240 -4.14 24.77 2.99
CA GLN A 240 -4.30 24.09 1.70
C GLN A 240 -3.93 22.59 1.77
N GLY A 241 -3.86 22.04 2.98
CA GLY A 241 -3.31 20.72 3.26
C GLY A 241 -3.99 19.56 2.54
N LEU A 242 -5.30 19.67 2.31
CA LEU A 242 -6.08 18.61 1.68
C LEU A 242 -5.63 18.31 0.24
N ALA A 243 -5.36 19.35 -0.57
CA ALA A 243 -4.88 19.19 -1.94
C ALA A 243 -3.49 18.54 -1.96
N SER A 244 -2.57 19.03 -1.12
CA SER A 244 -1.23 18.47 -0.96
C SER A 244 -1.27 16.99 -0.55
N VAL A 245 -2.15 16.66 0.41
CA VAL A 245 -2.34 15.29 0.91
C VAL A 245 -2.84 14.37 -0.20
N HIS A 246 -3.80 14.82 -1.03
CA HIS A 246 -4.33 14.04 -2.15
C HIS A 246 -3.21 13.55 -3.08
N TYR A 247 -2.30 14.43 -3.51
CA TYR A 247 -1.19 14.05 -4.39
C TYR A 247 -0.19 13.10 -3.73
N GLN A 248 0.15 13.36 -2.47
CA GLN A 248 1.11 12.55 -1.72
C GLN A 248 0.55 11.16 -1.41
N ILE A 249 -0.77 11.02 -1.23
CA ILE A 249 -1.44 9.72 -1.16
C ILE A 249 -1.34 9.00 -2.51
N GLY A 250 -1.48 9.69 -3.64
CA GLY A 250 -1.27 9.11 -4.97
C GLY A 250 0.12 8.46 -5.12
N ILE A 251 1.17 9.11 -4.60
CA ILE A 251 2.52 8.53 -4.55
C ILE A 251 2.53 7.26 -3.68
N LEU A 252 1.85 7.27 -2.53
CA LEU A 252 1.75 6.08 -1.67
C LEU A 252 0.99 4.92 -2.33
N VAL A 253 -0.05 5.19 -3.12
CA VAL A 253 -0.75 4.16 -3.90
C VAL A 253 0.23 3.50 -4.85
N LEU A 254 0.93 4.30 -5.66
CA LEU A 254 1.92 3.82 -6.62
C LEU A 254 3.04 2.99 -5.95
N LEU A 255 3.52 3.44 -4.78
CA LEU A 255 4.50 2.68 -3.99
C LEU A 255 3.92 1.35 -3.50
N ALA A 256 2.69 1.35 -2.96
CA ALA A 256 2.06 0.18 -2.38
C ALA A 256 1.67 -0.89 -3.40
N THR A 257 1.37 -0.50 -4.64
CA THR A 257 0.86 -1.42 -5.67
C THR A 257 1.92 -1.85 -6.69
N GLU A 258 2.82 -0.95 -7.10
CA GLU A 258 3.64 -1.16 -8.31
C GLU A 258 5.14 -1.03 -8.05
N ILE A 259 5.57 -0.01 -7.30
CA ILE A 259 6.99 0.37 -7.24
C ILE A 259 7.74 -0.27 -6.08
N LEU A 260 7.16 -0.24 -4.88
CA LEU A 260 7.81 -0.71 -3.66
C LEU A 260 6.84 -1.45 -2.74
N PRO A 261 6.20 -2.53 -3.23
CA PRO A 261 5.34 -3.34 -2.39
C PRO A 261 6.14 -3.94 -1.24
N VAL A 262 5.66 -3.79 0.00
CA VAL A 262 6.34 -4.33 1.18
C VAL A 262 5.50 -5.46 1.77
N PRO A 263 6.04 -6.69 1.84
CA PRO A 263 5.27 -7.87 2.24
C PRO A 263 4.76 -7.82 3.70
N SER A 264 5.33 -6.94 4.51
CA SER A 264 4.94 -6.78 5.91
C SER A 264 5.20 -5.33 6.31
N HIS A 265 4.12 -4.55 6.42
CA HIS A 265 4.18 -3.17 6.86
C HIS A 265 4.32 -3.06 8.39
N ALA A 266 4.74 -1.89 8.87
CA ALA A 266 4.81 -1.62 10.29
C ALA A 266 3.43 -1.23 10.85
N ARG A 267 3.15 -1.66 12.10
CA ARG A 267 1.84 -1.48 12.74
C ARG A 267 1.44 -0.03 12.91
N ASP A 268 2.39 0.83 13.27
CA ASP A 268 2.23 2.26 13.42
C ASP A 268 1.81 2.92 12.10
N VAL A 269 2.43 2.53 10.98
CA VAL A 269 2.09 3.06 9.65
C VAL A 269 0.66 2.74 9.26
N VAL A 270 0.23 1.47 9.40
CA VAL A 270 -1.14 1.06 9.07
C VAL A 270 -2.17 1.82 9.91
N LYS A 271 -1.92 1.96 11.22
CA LYS A 271 -2.81 2.71 12.10
C LYS A 271 -2.86 4.20 11.74
N ALA A 272 -1.71 4.79 11.42
CA ALA A 272 -1.62 6.19 11.02
C ALA A 272 -2.38 6.44 9.71
N LEU A 273 -2.33 5.52 8.74
CA LEU A 273 -3.12 5.62 7.50
C LEU A 273 -4.63 5.58 7.77
N VAL A 274 -5.11 4.70 8.65
CA VAL A 274 -6.54 4.67 9.03
C VAL A 274 -6.94 5.96 9.73
N HIS A 275 -6.10 6.48 10.63
CA HIS A 275 -6.38 7.74 11.32
C HIS A 275 -6.35 8.95 10.36
N LEU A 276 -5.40 8.97 9.43
CA LEU A 276 -5.32 9.96 8.36
C LEU A 276 -6.58 9.94 7.50
N ALA A 277 -7.03 8.77 7.06
CA ALA A 277 -8.26 8.64 6.26
C ALA A 277 -9.51 9.14 7.03
N LYS A 278 -9.61 8.87 8.33
CA LYS A 278 -10.67 9.43 9.20
C LYS A 278 -10.58 10.95 9.29
N THR A 279 -9.37 11.49 9.45
CA THR A 279 -9.12 12.94 9.56
C THR A 279 -9.49 13.64 8.26
N ILE A 280 -9.06 13.10 7.11
CA ILE A 280 -9.39 13.61 5.79
C ILE A 280 -10.91 13.61 5.56
N ARG A 281 -11.60 12.51 5.89
CA ARG A 281 -13.05 12.41 5.74
C ARG A 281 -13.80 13.49 6.54
N ALA A 282 -13.29 13.88 7.71
CA ALA A 282 -13.91 14.89 8.54
C ALA A 282 -13.79 16.32 7.98
N ILE A 283 -12.95 16.55 6.97
CA ILE A 283 -12.76 17.85 6.32
C ILE A 283 -13.78 18.00 5.18
N PRO A 284 -14.44 19.17 5.03
CA PRO A 284 -15.32 19.44 3.90
C PRO A 284 -14.61 19.19 2.56
N GLY A 285 -15.22 18.38 1.69
CA GLY A 285 -14.63 17.99 0.40
C GLY A 285 -13.55 16.90 0.48
N GLY A 286 -13.22 16.40 1.66
CA GLY A 286 -12.17 15.39 1.86
C GLY A 286 -12.56 13.96 1.47
N HIS A 287 -13.84 13.69 1.20
CA HIS A 287 -14.36 12.36 0.90
C HIS A 287 -13.56 11.61 -0.17
N GLU A 288 -13.25 12.25 -1.31
CA GLU A 288 -12.50 11.63 -2.40
C GLU A 288 -11.07 11.26 -1.96
N ALA A 289 -10.37 12.18 -1.32
CA ALA A 289 -9.03 11.95 -0.81
C ALA A 289 -9.00 10.85 0.28
N ALA A 290 -10.05 10.71 1.09
CA ALA A 290 -10.20 9.61 2.04
C ALA A 290 -10.37 8.26 1.33
N GLY A 291 -11.11 8.21 0.21
CA GLY A 291 -11.22 7.03 -0.64
C GLY A 291 -9.86 6.60 -1.23
N ILE A 292 -9.04 7.55 -1.69
CA ILE A 292 -7.69 7.24 -2.18
C ILE A 292 -6.78 6.78 -1.03
N ALA A 293 -6.92 7.34 0.17
CA ALA A 293 -6.19 6.84 1.35
C ALA A 293 -6.53 5.37 1.67
N VAL A 294 -7.79 4.97 1.42
CA VAL A 294 -8.21 3.57 1.48
C VAL A 294 -7.55 2.73 0.40
N SER A 295 -7.37 3.23 -0.83
CA SER A 295 -6.61 2.52 -1.88
C SER A 295 -5.18 2.20 -1.46
N VAL A 296 -4.52 3.06 -0.67
CA VAL A 296 -3.19 2.74 -0.10
C VAL A 296 -3.28 1.54 0.83
N LEU A 297 -4.27 1.51 1.73
CA LEU A 297 -4.49 0.38 2.64
C LEU A 297 -4.80 -0.91 1.86
N LEU A 298 -5.63 -0.83 0.83
CA LEU A 298 -5.95 -1.96 -0.04
C LEU A 298 -4.72 -2.47 -0.79
N GLY A 299 -3.88 -1.58 -1.33
CA GLY A 299 -2.60 -1.94 -1.96
C GLY A 299 -1.66 -2.66 -0.98
N ILE A 300 -1.57 -2.17 0.26
CA ILE A 300 -0.82 -2.81 1.35
C ILE A 300 -1.37 -4.20 1.67
N TRP A 301 -2.69 -4.38 1.72
CA TRP A 301 -3.29 -5.68 2.05
C TRP A 301 -3.12 -6.69 0.92
N ARG A 302 -3.29 -6.26 -0.33
CA ARG A 302 -3.06 -7.11 -1.50
C ARG A 302 -1.63 -7.60 -1.55
N THR A 303 -0.66 -6.73 -1.30
CA THR A 303 0.77 -7.08 -1.37
C THR A 303 1.35 -7.66 -0.08
N ALA A 304 0.53 -7.88 0.96
CA ALA A 304 1.00 -8.48 2.21
C ALA A 304 1.21 -9.99 2.10
N ARG A 305 2.15 -10.52 2.88
CA ARG A 305 2.34 -11.99 3.07
C ARG A 305 1.41 -12.59 4.13
N ASP A 306 0.77 -11.76 4.94
CA ASP A 306 -0.06 -12.18 6.05
C ASP A 306 -1.20 -11.18 6.33
N THR A 307 -2.11 -11.55 7.22
CA THR A 307 -3.29 -10.75 7.57
C THR A 307 -3.01 -9.67 8.63
N ARG A 308 -1.75 -9.46 9.06
CA ARG A 308 -1.46 -8.55 10.20
C ARG A 308 -1.81 -7.10 9.88
N SER A 309 -1.51 -6.62 8.68
CA SER A 309 -1.86 -5.25 8.26
C SER A 309 -3.37 -5.05 8.29
N LEU A 310 -4.16 -5.96 7.72
CA LEU A 310 -5.61 -5.91 7.76
C LEU A 310 -6.15 -5.97 9.20
N THR A 311 -5.69 -6.93 10.00
CA THR A 311 -6.14 -7.09 11.40
C THR A 311 -5.79 -5.89 12.27
N TRP A 312 -4.69 -5.17 12.02
CA TRP A 312 -4.39 -3.92 12.70
C TRP A 312 -5.34 -2.80 12.29
N ALA A 313 -5.67 -2.68 11.00
CA ALA A 313 -6.61 -1.69 10.50
C ALA A 313 -8.03 -1.91 11.05
N LEU A 314 -8.51 -3.16 11.07
CA LEU A 314 -9.79 -3.54 11.66
C LEU A 314 -9.88 -3.18 13.15
N ARG A 315 -8.80 -3.35 13.91
CA ARG A 315 -8.73 -2.98 15.33
C ARG A 315 -8.78 -1.47 15.60
N VAL A 316 -8.50 -0.64 14.61
CA VAL A 316 -8.63 0.82 14.71
C VAL A 316 -9.81 1.33 13.87
N ASP A 317 -10.83 0.49 13.70
CA ASP A 317 -12.12 0.79 13.11
C ASP A 317 -12.03 1.29 11.65
N VAL A 318 -11.25 0.58 10.82
CA VAL A 318 -11.30 0.80 9.37
C VAL A 318 -12.65 0.40 8.77
N LEU A 319 -13.30 -0.67 9.25
CA LEU A 319 -14.58 -1.12 8.70
C LEU A 319 -15.70 -0.06 8.88
N PRO A 320 -15.93 0.51 10.07
CA PRO A 320 -16.88 1.63 10.21
C PRO A 320 -16.53 2.85 9.35
N LEU A 321 -15.24 3.14 9.14
CA LEU A 321 -14.82 4.19 8.21
C LEU A 321 -15.25 3.89 6.77
N LEU A 322 -15.01 2.66 6.28
CA LEU A 322 -15.37 2.25 4.93
C LEU A 322 -16.87 2.29 4.70
N LEU A 323 -17.66 1.75 5.63
CA LEU A 323 -19.13 1.77 5.54
C LEU A 323 -19.66 3.21 5.51
N ALA A 324 -19.05 4.10 6.29
CA ALA A 324 -19.49 5.49 6.34
C ALA A 324 -19.09 6.28 5.08
N LEU A 325 -17.91 6.02 4.51
CA LEU A 325 -17.54 6.55 3.19
C LEU A 325 -18.53 6.05 2.13
N ASP A 326 -18.76 4.74 2.06
CA ASP A 326 -19.62 4.17 1.03
C ASP A 326 -21.07 4.69 1.09
N ARG A 327 -21.62 4.90 2.29
CA ARG A 327 -22.95 5.52 2.49
C ARG A 327 -23.03 6.98 2.08
N GLU A 328 -21.98 7.77 2.32
CA GLU A 328 -21.97 9.18 1.94
C GLU A 328 -21.97 9.34 0.42
N ARG A 329 -21.11 8.58 -0.26
CA ARG A 329 -21.02 8.56 -1.72
C ARG A 329 -20.32 7.27 -2.15
N PRO A 330 -20.95 6.44 -3.01
CA PRO A 330 -20.32 5.21 -3.48
C PRO A 330 -18.96 5.48 -4.12
N ASN A 331 -17.96 4.70 -3.71
CA ASN A 331 -16.58 4.83 -4.18
C ASN A 331 -16.04 3.44 -4.54
N GLN A 332 -15.56 3.26 -5.77
CA GLN A 332 -15.11 1.96 -6.28
C GLN A 332 -13.96 1.37 -5.45
N GLU A 333 -13.06 2.20 -4.93
CA GLU A 333 -11.91 1.76 -4.14
C GLU A 333 -12.34 1.31 -2.74
N VAL A 334 -13.33 1.99 -2.16
CA VAL A 334 -13.97 1.58 -0.90
C VAL A 334 -14.72 0.26 -1.07
N ALA A 335 -15.47 0.09 -2.16
CA ALA A 335 -16.15 -1.16 -2.49
C ALA A 335 -15.17 -2.33 -2.62
N LYS A 336 -14.07 -2.16 -3.36
CA LYS A 336 -12.99 -3.17 -3.46
C LYS A 336 -12.37 -3.51 -2.09
N ALA A 337 -12.24 -2.51 -1.21
CA ALA A 337 -11.71 -2.72 0.14
C ALA A 337 -12.68 -3.51 1.03
N LEU A 338 -13.98 -3.23 0.95
CA LEU A 338 -15.01 -3.97 1.68
C LEU A 338 -15.14 -5.42 1.14
N GLU A 339 -15.12 -5.61 -0.17
CA GLU A 339 -15.10 -6.94 -0.80
C GLU A 339 -13.88 -7.74 -0.35
N PHE A 340 -12.70 -7.10 -0.31
CA PHE A 340 -11.49 -7.73 0.20
C PHE A 340 -11.65 -8.15 1.67
N ILE A 341 -12.25 -7.33 2.52
CA ILE A 341 -12.53 -7.69 3.92
C ILE A 341 -13.46 -8.90 4.00
N ALA A 342 -14.50 -8.93 3.16
CA ALA A 342 -15.47 -10.02 3.09
C ALA A 342 -14.79 -11.33 2.68
N GLN A 343 -13.99 -11.33 1.61
CA GLN A 343 -13.20 -12.49 1.17
C GLN A 343 -12.27 -13.01 2.27
N GLN A 344 -11.61 -12.10 3.00
CA GLN A 344 -10.72 -12.48 4.09
C GLN A 344 -11.45 -12.96 5.36
N SER A 345 -12.78 -12.90 5.42
CA SER A 345 -13.58 -13.35 6.56
C SER A 345 -13.55 -14.88 6.77
N VAL A 346 -13.13 -15.67 5.78
CA VAL A 346 -12.87 -17.11 5.95
C VAL A 346 -11.61 -17.37 6.80
N ARG A 347 -10.81 -16.34 7.10
CA ARG A 347 -9.66 -16.43 8.01
C ARG A 347 -10.12 -16.25 9.46
N TYR A 348 -9.84 -17.22 10.33
CA TYR A 348 -10.14 -17.11 11.76
C TYR A 348 -9.56 -15.83 12.38
N SER A 349 -8.32 -15.48 12.02
CA SER A 349 -7.63 -14.30 12.53
C SER A 349 -8.34 -12.97 12.20
N VAL A 350 -8.98 -12.89 11.03
CA VAL A 350 -9.73 -11.71 10.56
C VAL A 350 -11.15 -11.73 11.13
N LEU A 351 -11.87 -12.84 10.97
CA LEU A 351 -13.25 -13.00 11.42
C LEU A 351 -13.42 -12.76 12.92
N ARG A 352 -12.46 -13.24 13.73
CA ARG A 352 -12.44 -13.00 15.17
C ARG A 352 -12.44 -11.51 15.53
N ILE A 353 -11.84 -10.66 14.70
CA ILE A 353 -11.79 -9.21 14.93
C ILE A 353 -13.08 -8.55 14.46
N LEU A 354 -13.65 -9.03 13.35
CA LEU A 354 -14.96 -8.59 12.86
C LEU A 354 -16.08 -8.91 13.86
N CYS A 355 -15.99 -10.04 14.57
CA CYS A 355 -16.92 -10.42 15.63
C CYS A 355 -16.57 -9.71 16.97
N LYS A 356 -16.90 -8.43 17.12
CA LYS A 356 -16.75 -7.72 18.40
C LYS A 356 -17.86 -8.17 19.36
N SER A 357 -17.50 -8.54 20.59
CA SER A 357 -18.46 -8.99 21.62
C SER A 357 -19.38 -10.15 21.20
N GLY A 358 -18.97 -10.96 20.21
CA GLY A 358 -19.77 -12.08 19.71
C GLY A 358 -20.82 -11.70 18.65
N GLN A 359 -20.86 -10.44 18.22
CA GLN A 359 -21.72 -9.99 17.12
C GLN A 359 -20.87 -9.58 15.92
N LEU A 360 -21.29 -10.01 14.73
CA LEU A 360 -20.68 -9.60 13.47
C LEU A 360 -21.24 -8.24 13.05
N SER A 361 -20.38 -7.32 12.62
CA SER A 361 -20.83 -6.12 11.92
C SER A 361 -21.39 -6.50 10.55
N SER A 362 -22.67 -6.22 10.29
CA SER A 362 -23.26 -6.36 8.95
C SER A 362 -22.56 -5.43 7.97
N LEU A 363 -22.21 -5.96 6.78
CA LEU A 363 -21.81 -5.12 5.66
C LEU A 363 -23.04 -4.57 4.94
N GLY A 364 -24.20 -5.24 4.99
CA GLY A 364 -25.42 -4.95 4.21
C GLY A 364 -26.03 -3.54 4.28
N GLU A 365 -25.56 -2.67 5.18
CA GLU A 365 -25.91 -1.23 5.17
C GLU A 365 -24.98 -0.36 4.29
N SER A 366 -24.04 -0.96 3.56
CA SER A 366 -23.22 -0.30 2.52
C SER A 366 -23.99 -0.12 1.22
N GLY A 367 -23.77 0.99 0.52
CA GLY A 367 -24.29 1.30 -0.81
C GLY A 367 -23.52 0.65 -1.96
N PHE A 368 -23.16 -0.64 -1.85
CA PHE A 368 -22.63 -1.36 -3.02
C PHE A 368 -23.64 -1.35 -4.16
N ALA A 369 -23.14 -1.30 -5.39
CA ALA A 369 -23.96 -1.26 -6.60
C ALA A 369 -24.91 -2.47 -6.78
N ASP A 370 -24.70 -3.56 -6.05
CA ASP A 370 -25.55 -4.76 -6.07
C ASP A 370 -25.94 -5.18 -4.64
N ALA A 371 -27.10 -4.69 -4.19
CA ALA A 371 -27.65 -5.01 -2.88
C ALA A 371 -27.97 -6.51 -2.70
N ALA A 372 -28.33 -7.22 -3.77
CA ALA A 372 -28.65 -8.64 -3.72
C ALA A 372 -27.38 -9.47 -3.49
N ARG A 373 -26.30 -9.19 -4.24
CA ARG A 373 -24.97 -9.79 -3.99
C ARG A 373 -24.52 -9.54 -2.56
N MET A 374 -24.72 -8.33 -2.02
CA MET A 374 -24.30 -8.01 -0.66
C MET A 374 -25.07 -8.76 0.43
N GLN A 375 -26.36 -9.02 0.25
CA GLN A 375 -27.11 -9.87 1.18
C GLN A 375 -26.54 -11.29 1.23
N VAL A 376 -26.15 -11.84 0.08
CA VAL A 376 -25.51 -13.16 0.01
C VAL A 376 -24.14 -13.15 0.68
N VAL A 377 -23.33 -12.11 0.43
CA VAL A 377 -22.02 -11.91 1.10
C VAL A 377 -22.21 -11.84 2.62
N ASP A 378 -23.15 -11.04 3.10
CA ASP A 378 -23.44 -10.92 4.53
C ASP A 378 -23.87 -12.27 5.12
N MET A 379 -24.76 -13.00 4.45
CA MET A 379 -25.22 -14.32 4.89
C MET A 379 -24.04 -15.30 5.04
N CYS A 380 -23.14 -15.36 4.05
CA CYS A 380 -21.94 -16.19 4.13
C CYS A 380 -21.03 -15.77 5.31
N MET A 381 -20.83 -14.47 5.54
CA MET A 381 -20.03 -14.01 6.68
C MET A 381 -20.67 -14.36 8.03
N HIS A 382 -22.00 -14.28 8.14
CA HIS A 382 -22.73 -14.68 9.34
C HIS A 382 -22.62 -16.19 9.60
N GLU A 383 -22.66 -17.03 8.55
CA GLU A 383 -22.45 -18.47 8.68
C GLU A 383 -21.03 -18.78 9.17
N TYR A 384 -20.01 -18.11 8.64
CA TYR A 384 -18.65 -18.22 9.16
C TYR A 384 -18.57 -17.79 10.62
N ALA A 385 -19.19 -16.67 10.99
CA ALA A 385 -19.20 -16.17 12.35
C ALA A 385 -19.88 -17.15 13.32
N ALA A 386 -21.05 -17.69 12.95
CA ALA A 386 -21.78 -18.69 13.73
C ALA A 386 -20.93 -19.95 13.92
N THR A 387 -20.33 -20.46 12.84
CA THR A 387 -19.43 -21.61 12.87
C THR A 387 -18.22 -21.36 13.76
N MET A 388 -17.57 -20.20 13.64
CA MET A 388 -16.44 -19.82 14.49
C MET A 388 -16.83 -19.75 15.97
N LEU A 389 -17.96 -19.13 16.30
CA LEU A 389 -18.43 -18.95 17.67
C LEU A 389 -18.82 -20.29 18.30
N ARG A 390 -19.45 -21.19 17.54
CA ARG A 390 -19.79 -22.56 17.96
C ARG A 390 -18.52 -23.39 18.24
N THR A 391 -17.55 -23.38 17.32
CA THR A 391 -16.36 -24.23 17.42
C THR A 391 -15.30 -23.71 18.37
N TYR A 392 -15.01 -22.41 18.35
CA TYR A 392 -13.94 -21.83 19.17
C TYR A 392 -14.44 -21.22 20.48
N HIS A 393 -15.59 -21.68 20.95
CA HIS A 393 -16.19 -21.27 22.20
C HIS A 393 -15.25 -21.56 23.38
N LYS A 394 -14.95 -20.55 24.21
CA LYS A 394 -14.00 -20.67 25.32
C LYS A 394 -14.65 -21.27 26.58
N MET A 395 -15.05 -22.54 26.48
CA MET A 395 -15.53 -23.33 27.62
C MET A 395 -14.83 -24.67 27.69
N CYS A 396 -14.79 -25.27 28.89
CA CYS A 396 -14.37 -26.65 29.04
C CYS A 396 -15.36 -27.58 28.31
N ALA A 397 -14.86 -28.42 27.40
CA ALA A 397 -15.68 -29.35 26.62
C ALA A 397 -16.33 -30.44 27.48
N PHE A 398 -15.70 -30.83 28.59
CA PHE A 398 -16.32 -31.74 29.55
C PHE A 398 -17.60 -31.13 30.15
N ILE A 399 -18.76 -31.56 29.67
CA ILE A 399 -20.10 -31.00 29.96
C ILE A 399 -20.41 -30.99 31.46
N LYS A 400 -19.86 -31.95 32.22
CA LYS A 400 -20.04 -32.04 33.69
C LYS A 400 -19.08 -31.17 34.49
N CYS A 401 -18.26 -30.34 33.84
CA CYS A 401 -17.35 -29.42 34.51
C CYS A 401 -18.10 -28.31 35.25
N ARG A 402 -17.91 -28.22 36.57
CA ARG A 402 -18.56 -27.20 37.41
C ARG A 402 -17.80 -25.86 37.47
N LYS A 403 -16.52 -25.83 37.07
CA LYS A 403 -15.66 -24.64 37.17
C LYS A 403 -16.10 -23.47 36.28
N HIS A 404 -16.93 -23.72 35.27
CA HIS A 404 -17.44 -22.68 34.37
C HIS A 404 -18.90 -22.28 34.64
N ARG A 405 -19.60 -22.94 35.58
CA ARG A 405 -21.01 -22.64 35.88
C ARG A 405 -21.26 -21.36 36.68
N HIS A 406 -20.23 -20.80 37.33
CA HIS A 406 -20.42 -19.69 38.28
C HIS A 406 -19.69 -18.39 37.92
N GLY A 407 -19.05 -18.28 36.74
CA GLY A 407 -18.56 -17.01 36.20
C GLY A 407 -17.51 -16.24 37.02
N THR A 408 -17.06 -16.77 38.17
CA THR A 408 -16.31 -15.99 39.18
C THR A 408 -14.79 -16.10 39.08
N GLU A 409 -14.24 -17.09 38.37
CA GLU A 409 -12.80 -17.22 38.15
C GLU A 409 -12.45 -17.29 36.66
N ARG A 410 -11.48 -16.47 36.22
CA ARG A 410 -10.86 -16.59 34.89
C ARG A 410 -10.01 -17.86 34.85
N VAL A 411 -10.64 -19.01 34.63
CA VAL A 411 -9.94 -20.28 34.53
C VAL A 411 -9.14 -20.35 33.23
N SER A 412 -7.84 -20.60 33.33
CA SER A 412 -6.99 -20.84 32.17
C SER A 412 -7.42 -22.10 31.44
N LEU A 413 -7.77 -21.97 30.16
CA LEU A 413 -8.19 -23.07 29.30
C LEU A 413 -7.02 -23.54 28.45
N ARG A 414 -6.72 -24.85 28.50
CA ARG A 414 -5.78 -25.53 27.61
C ARG A 414 -6.54 -26.01 26.37
N ARG A 415 -5.97 -25.87 25.18
CA ARG A 415 -6.58 -26.34 23.93
C ARG A 415 -6.07 -27.74 23.61
N CYS A 416 -6.95 -28.60 23.09
CA CYS A 416 -6.53 -29.86 22.48
C CYS A 416 -5.73 -29.62 21.19
N ALA A 417 -4.89 -30.58 20.79
CA ALA A 417 -4.13 -30.50 19.55
C ALA A 417 -5.04 -30.42 18.31
N CYS A 418 -6.23 -31.02 18.35
CA CYS A 418 -7.22 -30.96 17.26
C CYS A 418 -7.80 -29.55 17.04
N LEU A 419 -7.50 -28.59 17.91
CA LEU A 419 -8.00 -27.21 17.90
C LEU A 419 -9.51 -27.01 18.12
N GLY A 420 -10.31 -28.08 18.09
CA GLY A 420 -11.77 -28.03 18.23
C GLY A 420 -12.31 -27.89 19.66
N VAL A 421 -11.52 -28.24 20.70
CA VAL A 421 -12.00 -28.21 22.10
C VAL A 421 -10.99 -27.62 23.08
N TYR A 422 -11.50 -27.18 24.23
CA TYR A 422 -10.73 -26.66 25.36
C TYR A 422 -11.04 -27.42 26.65
N TYR A 423 -10.05 -27.49 27.54
CA TYR A 423 -10.18 -28.08 28.87
C TYR A 423 -9.55 -27.18 29.93
N CYS A 424 -10.22 -27.03 31.07
CA CYS A 424 -9.68 -26.27 32.19
C CYS A 424 -8.58 -27.03 32.98
N SER A 425 -8.46 -28.33 32.74
CA SER A 425 -7.50 -29.21 33.43
C SER A 425 -7.34 -30.52 32.65
N GLU A 426 -6.21 -31.18 32.84
CA GLU A 426 -5.97 -32.52 32.32
C GLU A 426 -7.00 -33.54 32.84
N GLY A 427 -7.46 -33.40 34.08
CA GLY A 427 -8.51 -34.26 34.64
C GLY A 427 -9.85 -34.15 33.92
N CYS A 428 -10.22 -32.96 33.41
CA CYS A 428 -11.42 -32.82 32.58
C CYS A 428 -11.21 -33.45 31.20
N GLN A 429 -10.03 -33.27 30.60
CA GLN A 429 -9.69 -33.92 29.33
C GLN A 429 -9.77 -35.44 29.42
N ARG A 430 -9.17 -36.06 30.44
CA ARG A 430 -9.20 -37.54 30.62
C ARG A 430 -10.64 -38.07 30.78
N LYS A 431 -11.51 -37.32 31.45
CA LYS A 431 -12.92 -37.71 31.64
C LYS A 431 -13.75 -37.56 30.37
N ASP A 432 -13.43 -36.58 29.54
CA ASP A 432 -14.09 -36.36 28.25
C ASP A 432 -13.53 -37.25 27.13
N TRP A 433 -12.30 -37.74 27.30
CA TRP A 433 -11.56 -38.51 26.30
C TRP A 433 -12.32 -39.68 25.66
N PRO A 434 -13.10 -40.50 26.40
CA PRO A 434 -13.85 -41.59 25.78
C PRO A 434 -14.80 -41.15 24.67
N VAL A 435 -15.34 -39.93 24.78
CA VAL A 435 -16.20 -39.30 23.78
C VAL A 435 -15.35 -38.53 22.78
N HIS A 436 -14.43 -37.69 23.26
CA HIS A 436 -13.65 -36.81 22.38
C HIS A 436 -12.70 -37.56 21.43
N LYS A 437 -12.21 -38.75 21.80
CA LYS A 437 -11.20 -39.48 21.01
C LYS A 437 -11.64 -39.76 19.58
N THR A 438 -12.93 -39.99 19.34
CA THR A 438 -13.49 -40.27 18.00
C THR A 438 -13.53 -39.01 17.12
N GLN A 439 -13.55 -37.83 17.75
CA GLN A 439 -13.58 -36.52 17.09
C GLN A 439 -12.24 -35.78 17.16
N CYS A 440 -11.22 -36.39 17.75
CA CYS A 440 -9.87 -35.84 17.86
C CYS A 440 -9.07 -36.11 16.57
N ILE A 441 -7.81 -35.65 16.51
CA ILE A 441 -6.95 -35.75 15.32
C ILE A 441 -6.91 -37.17 14.72
N ASN A 442 -6.86 -38.20 15.56
CA ASN A 442 -6.74 -39.60 15.13
C ASN A 442 -8.09 -40.35 15.18
N GLY A 443 -9.19 -39.63 15.33
CA GLY A 443 -10.52 -40.21 15.43
C GLY A 443 -11.22 -40.27 14.06
N GLU A 444 -12.10 -41.25 13.89
CA GLU A 444 -12.87 -41.52 12.67
C GLU A 444 -13.75 -40.32 12.23
N GLU A 445 -14.27 -39.55 13.20
CA GLU A 445 -15.12 -38.37 12.97
C GLU A 445 -14.33 -37.05 13.03
N GLY A 446 -13.02 -37.12 13.23
CA GLY A 446 -12.15 -35.97 13.44
C GLY A 446 -11.93 -35.10 12.20
N ILE A 447 -11.38 -33.90 12.40
CA ILE A 447 -10.84 -33.09 11.29
C ILE A 447 -9.49 -33.62 10.79
N GLY A 448 -8.90 -34.62 11.48
CA GLY A 448 -7.53 -35.01 11.22
C GLY A 448 -6.53 -33.95 11.67
N LEU A 449 -5.25 -34.19 11.41
CA LEU A 449 -4.30 -33.09 11.32
C LEU A 449 -4.59 -32.42 9.98
N VAL A 450 -4.93 -31.13 9.98
CA VAL A 450 -5.23 -30.42 8.73
C VAL A 450 -4.00 -30.46 7.85
N GLU A 451 -4.09 -31.21 6.77
CA GLU A 451 -3.01 -31.38 5.81
C GLU A 451 -3.00 -30.18 4.85
N MET A 452 -1.84 -29.54 4.76
CA MET A 452 -1.59 -28.44 3.83
C MET A 452 -0.98 -29.04 2.56
N LEU A 453 -1.67 -28.94 1.43
CA LEU A 453 -1.13 -29.39 0.14
C LEU A 453 -0.11 -28.39 -0.42
N THR A 454 -0.41 -27.10 -0.30
CA THR A 454 0.42 -26.00 -0.81
C THR A 454 0.30 -24.78 0.10
N GLY A 455 1.27 -23.86 0.00
CA GLY A 455 1.27 -22.61 0.75
C GLY A 455 1.44 -22.80 2.27
N ASN A 456 1.28 -21.73 3.04
CA ASN A 456 1.47 -21.77 4.49
C ASN A 456 0.45 -20.89 5.21
N LEU A 457 -0.35 -21.50 6.08
CA LEU A 457 -1.32 -20.81 6.93
C LEU A 457 -1.02 -21.05 8.41
N PRO A 458 -1.32 -20.08 9.29
CA PRO A 458 -1.38 -20.36 10.72
C PRO A 458 -2.32 -21.55 11.00
N PRO A 459 -1.97 -22.47 11.92
CA PRO A 459 -2.74 -23.71 12.12
C PRO A 459 -4.23 -23.51 12.39
N LYS A 460 -4.59 -22.41 13.06
CA LYS A 460 -5.99 -22.05 13.29
C LYS A 460 -6.72 -21.58 12.05
N ASP A 461 -6.04 -20.82 11.19
CA ASP A 461 -6.63 -20.36 9.94
C ASP A 461 -6.79 -21.54 8.98
N ALA A 462 -5.83 -22.48 8.93
CA ALA A 462 -5.94 -23.74 8.18
C ALA A 462 -7.13 -24.59 8.67
N HIS A 463 -7.21 -24.83 9.98
CA HIS A 463 -8.32 -25.59 10.56
C HIS A 463 -9.68 -24.92 10.34
N PHE A 464 -9.76 -23.59 10.47
CA PHE A 464 -11.03 -22.91 10.24
C PHE A 464 -11.43 -22.93 8.77
N LEU A 465 -10.48 -22.81 7.84
CA LEU A 465 -10.72 -22.97 6.40
C LEU A 465 -11.26 -24.36 6.06
N ALA A 466 -10.63 -25.42 6.59
CA ALA A 466 -11.11 -26.79 6.44
C ALA A 466 -12.53 -26.96 7.00
N LEU A 467 -12.81 -26.39 8.18
CA LEU A 467 -14.15 -26.40 8.77
C LEU A 467 -15.18 -25.65 7.90
N SER A 468 -14.82 -24.49 7.34
CA SER A 468 -15.71 -23.73 6.46
C SER A 468 -16.05 -24.52 5.20
N ALA A 469 -15.11 -25.28 4.63
CA ALA A 469 -15.38 -26.18 3.51
C ALA A 469 -16.35 -27.31 3.89
N ARG A 470 -16.23 -27.89 5.09
CA ARG A 470 -17.19 -28.90 5.58
C ARG A 470 -18.60 -28.34 5.72
N VAL A 471 -18.74 -27.11 6.24
CA VAL A 471 -20.04 -26.45 6.33
C VAL A 471 -20.61 -26.18 4.93
N TYR A 472 -19.78 -25.71 4.01
CA TYR A 472 -20.17 -25.52 2.61
C TYR A 472 -20.69 -26.82 1.99
N MET A 473 -19.97 -27.94 2.16
CA MET A 473 -20.42 -29.25 1.69
C MET A 473 -21.79 -29.64 2.24
N GLY A 474 -22.01 -29.48 3.56
CA GLY A 474 -23.31 -29.80 4.16
C GLY A 474 -24.46 -29.00 3.55
N LEU A 475 -24.22 -27.73 3.22
CA LEU A 475 -25.21 -26.87 2.56
C LEU A 475 -25.43 -27.19 1.08
N HIS A 476 -24.44 -27.79 0.41
CA HIS A 476 -24.43 -28.05 -1.04
C HIS A 476 -24.38 -29.55 -1.39
N GLY A 477 -24.65 -30.44 -0.44
CA GLY A 477 -24.39 -31.88 -0.57
C GLY A 477 -25.11 -32.56 -1.72
N VAL A 478 -26.41 -32.29 -1.90
CA VAL A 478 -27.22 -32.86 -2.99
C VAL A 478 -26.70 -32.41 -4.37
N PRO A 479 -26.52 -31.10 -4.65
CA PRO A 479 -25.88 -30.63 -5.88
C PRO A 479 -24.51 -31.25 -6.14
N LEU A 480 -23.67 -31.40 -5.12
CA LEU A 480 -22.34 -31.99 -5.24
C LEU A 480 -22.41 -33.46 -5.69
N LEU A 481 -23.29 -34.26 -5.09
CA LEU A 481 -23.50 -35.66 -5.47
C LEU A 481 -23.99 -35.80 -6.91
N GLU A 482 -24.91 -34.93 -7.34
CA GLU A 482 -25.38 -34.91 -8.74
C GLU A 482 -24.24 -34.57 -9.72
N GLN A 483 -23.38 -33.61 -9.35
CA GLN A 483 -22.26 -33.21 -10.19
C GLN A 483 -21.22 -34.33 -10.28
N ILE A 484 -20.86 -34.98 -9.17
CA ILE A 484 -19.97 -36.16 -9.16
C ILE A 484 -20.49 -37.24 -10.12
N ALA A 485 -21.80 -37.53 -10.08
CA ALA A 485 -22.40 -38.54 -10.94
C ALA A 485 -22.35 -38.20 -12.43
N ARG A 486 -22.26 -36.90 -12.78
CA ARG A 486 -22.16 -36.39 -14.16
C ARG A 486 -20.73 -36.15 -14.62
N THR A 487 -19.76 -36.10 -13.71
CA THR A 487 -18.36 -35.83 -14.04
C THR A 487 -17.78 -37.00 -14.85
N PRO A 488 -17.26 -36.75 -16.07
CA PRO A 488 -16.69 -37.80 -16.90
C PRO A 488 -15.40 -38.35 -16.28
N VAL A 489 -15.35 -39.67 -16.11
CA VAL A 489 -14.16 -40.37 -15.61
C VAL A 489 -13.36 -40.90 -16.81
N PRO A 490 -12.08 -40.49 -16.98
CA PRO A 490 -11.25 -41.06 -18.04
C PRO A 490 -10.99 -42.56 -17.79
N PRO A 491 -10.56 -43.35 -18.80
CA PRO A 491 -10.17 -44.73 -18.57
C PRO A 491 -8.99 -44.79 -17.59
N MET A 492 -9.17 -45.44 -16.44
CA MET A 492 -8.14 -45.51 -15.38
C MET A 492 -7.99 -46.96 -14.86
N PRO A 493 -6.78 -47.34 -14.41
CA PRO A 493 -6.51 -48.68 -13.88
C PRO A 493 -7.07 -48.89 -12.46
N ALA A 494 -7.33 -47.82 -11.71
CA ALA A 494 -7.87 -47.83 -10.35
C ALA A 494 -9.18 -47.02 -10.28
N PRO A 495 -10.04 -47.27 -9.26
CA PRO A 495 -11.24 -46.46 -9.03
C PRO A 495 -10.92 -44.97 -8.86
N PRO A 496 -11.78 -44.06 -9.35
CA PRO A 496 -11.49 -42.64 -9.36
C PRO A 496 -11.49 -42.03 -7.96
N CYS A 497 -10.66 -41.00 -7.79
CA CYS A 497 -10.75 -40.08 -6.67
C CYS A 497 -11.32 -38.75 -7.18
N PHE A 498 -12.51 -38.38 -6.72
CA PHE A 498 -13.12 -37.08 -7.03
C PHE A 498 -12.62 -36.04 -6.03
N ASN A 499 -11.96 -34.99 -6.51
CA ASN A 499 -11.56 -33.86 -5.69
C ASN A 499 -12.57 -32.73 -5.83
N ILE A 500 -13.34 -32.48 -4.77
CA ILE A 500 -14.21 -31.31 -4.66
C ILE A 500 -13.35 -30.15 -4.16
N ILE A 501 -13.14 -29.16 -5.01
CA ILE A 501 -12.32 -27.98 -4.72
C ILE A 501 -13.28 -26.86 -4.32
N VAL A 502 -13.36 -26.54 -3.02
CA VAL A 502 -14.14 -25.39 -2.53
C VAL A 502 -13.27 -24.14 -2.60
N ASP A 503 -13.63 -23.21 -3.47
CA ASP A 503 -12.92 -21.97 -3.72
C ASP A 503 -13.46 -20.82 -2.85
N PHE A 504 -12.63 -20.35 -1.92
CA PHE A 504 -12.92 -19.18 -1.08
C PHE A 504 -12.23 -17.89 -1.57
N GLU A 505 -11.55 -17.89 -2.72
CA GLU A 505 -10.99 -16.66 -3.29
C GLU A 505 -12.08 -15.63 -3.62
N HIS A 506 -13.27 -16.11 -3.94
CA HIS A 506 -14.45 -15.31 -4.28
C HIS A 506 -15.52 -15.38 -3.19
N MET A 507 -16.39 -14.37 -3.16
CA MET A 507 -17.54 -14.34 -2.26
C MET A 507 -18.83 -14.02 -3.04
N PRO A 508 -19.87 -14.87 -2.98
CA PRO A 508 -19.95 -16.16 -2.28
C PRO A 508 -18.94 -17.22 -2.79
N PRO A 509 -18.57 -18.21 -1.97
CA PRO A 509 -17.66 -19.28 -2.37
C PRO A 509 -18.28 -20.18 -3.45
N THR A 510 -17.43 -20.68 -4.34
CA THR A 510 -17.79 -21.59 -5.44
C THR A 510 -17.09 -22.93 -5.28
N HIS A 511 -17.41 -23.90 -6.14
CA HIS A 511 -16.68 -25.16 -6.16
C HIS A 511 -16.54 -25.71 -7.58
N ASP A 512 -15.49 -26.52 -7.76
CA ASP A 512 -15.26 -27.34 -8.95
C ASP A 512 -14.99 -28.79 -8.54
N ILE A 513 -15.15 -29.74 -9.47
CA ILE A 513 -14.91 -31.17 -9.22
C ILE A 513 -13.98 -31.72 -10.30
N ASP A 514 -12.80 -32.15 -9.87
CA ASP A 514 -11.80 -32.80 -10.71
C ASP A 514 -11.69 -34.29 -10.39
N VAL A 515 -11.22 -35.08 -11.37
CA VAL A 515 -10.87 -36.50 -11.16
C VAL A 515 -9.35 -36.61 -11.04
N LEU A 516 -8.87 -36.97 -9.86
CA LEU A 516 -7.46 -37.19 -9.61
C LEU A 516 -7.04 -38.59 -10.09
N ARG A 517 -5.86 -38.64 -10.72
CA ARG A 517 -5.16 -39.88 -10.99
C ARG A 517 -4.40 -40.28 -9.74
N ASP A 518 -4.99 -41.17 -8.96
CA ASP A 518 -4.31 -41.79 -7.84
C ASP A 518 -4.14 -43.28 -8.11
N ASP A 519 -2.92 -43.67 -8.46
CA ASP A 519 -2.56 -45.06 -8.74
C ASP A 519 -2.38 -45.89 -7.46
N THR A 520 -2.57 -45.28 -6.28
CA THR A 520 -2.37 -45.91 -4.96
C THR A 520 -3.67 -46.24 -4.23
N ASN A 521 -4.82 -46.02 -4.85
CA ASN A 521 -6.12 -46.14 -4.20
C ASN A 521 -6.55 -47.62 -4.04
N ASP A 522 -6.91 -48.03 -2.82
CA ASP A 522 -7.04 -49.43 -2.36
C ASP A 522 -8.28 -50.20 -2.90
N GLY A 523 -8.86 -49.76 -4.03
CA GLY A 523 -9.98 -50.44 -4.69
C GLY A 523 -11.37 -49.83 -4.46
N GLU A 524 -11.47 -48.66 -3.83
CA GLU A 524 -12.73 -47.92 -3.68
C GLU A 524 -12.70 -46.53 -4.33
N THR A 525 -13.86 -46.06 -4.81
CA THR A 525 -14.02 -44.70 -5.29
C THR A 525 -13.94 -43.73 -4.11
N MET A 526 -13.02 -42.78 -4.18
CA MET A 526 -12.76 -41.82 -3.09
C MET A 526 -13.31 -40.43 -3.43
N VAL A 527 -13.62 -39.68 -2.38
CA VAL A 527 -13.94 -38.26 -2.43
C VAL A 527 -12.98 -37.52 -1.50
N MET A 528 -12.15 -36.67 -2.10
CA MET A 528 -11.33 -35.71 -1.39
C MET A 528 -12.00 -34.34 -1.48
N VAL A 529 -12.02 -33.61 -0.37
CA VAL A 529 -12.46 -32.21 -0.36
C VAL A 529 -11.30 -31.33 0.01
N THR A 530 -10.97 -30.42 -0.88
CA THR A 530 -9.93 -29.42 -0.69
C THR A 530 -10.55 -28.03 -0.59
N ALA A 531 -9.94 -27.18 0.22
CA ALA A 531 -10.37 -25.80 0.39
C ALA A 531 -9.24 -24.86 -0.04
N VAL A 532 -9.54 -24.02 -1.02
CA VAL A 532 -8.62 -23.01 -1.55
C VAL A 532 -8.82 -21.73 -0.76
N SER A 533 -7.75 -21.25 -0.15
CA SER A 533 -7.76 -20.03 0.63
C SER A 533 -7.67 -18.78 -0.26
N PRO A 534 -8.25 -17.63 0.13
CA PRO A 534 -7.93 -16.36 -0.49
C PRO A 534 -6.40 -16.11 -0.49
N PRO A 535 -5.80 -15.71 -1.64
CA PRO A 535 -4.35 -15.58 -1.77
C PRO A 535 -3.79 -14.43 -0.92
N PRO A 536 -2.60 -14.59 -0.32
CA PRO A 536 -1.70 -13.47 -0.11
C PRO A 536 -0.92 -13.24 -1.42
N TYR A 537 -1.21 -12.18 -2.19
CA TYR A 537 -0.75 -12.07 -3.60
C TYR A 537 0.78 -12.10 -3.82
N THR A 538 1.62 -12.04 -2.78
CA THR A 538 3.09 -12.10 -2.95
C THR A 538 3.68 -13.51 -2.94
N SER A 539 2.89 -14.56 -2.75
CA SER A 539 3.31 -15.95 -3.05
C SER A 539 2.51 -16.50 -4.22
N SER A 540 3.21 -17.11 -5.20
CA SER A 540 2.60 -17.88 -6.28
C SER A 540 1.84 -19.12 -5.81
N GLU A 541 2.01 -19.49 -4.53
CA GLU A 541 1.32 -20.62 -3.92
C GLU A 541 0.13 -20.14 -3.10
N VAL A 542 -1.07 -20.44 -3.60
CA VAL A 542 -2.30 -20.38 -2.82
C VAL A 542 -2.27 -21.49 -1.78
N ALA A 543 -2.79 -21.19 -0.59
CA ALA A 543 -2.88 -22.17 0.46
C ALA A 543 -4.07 -23.10 0.22
N ILE A 544 -3.79 -24.40 0.10
CA ILE A 544 -4.82 -25.43 -0.08
C ILE A 544 -4.76 -26.39 1.10
N VAL A 545 -5.92 -26.62 1.73
CA VAL A 545 -6.06 -27.56 2.84
C VAL A 545 -6.98 -28.71 2.46
N ILE A 546 -6.66 -29.92 2.93
CA ILE A 546 -7.59 -31.04 2.87
C ILE A 546 -8.60 -30.89 4.01
N ALA A 547 -9.88 -30.78 3.66
CA ALA A 547 -10.98 -30.73 4.60
C ALA A 547 -11.53 -32.12 4.92
N HIS A 548 -11.55 -33.02 3.93
CA HIS A 548 -11.94 -34.42 4.07
C HIS A 548 -11.24 -35.30 3.03
N ASN A 549 -11.05 -36.57 3.38
CA ASN A 549 -10.69 -37.63 2.45
C ASN A 549 -11.40 -38.91 2.92
N MET A 550 -12.35 -39.42 2.14
CA MET A 550 -13.20 -40.57 2.52
C MET A 550 -13.73 -41.30 1.28
N SER A 551 -14.29 -42.50 1.46
CA SER A 551 -14.96 -43.20 0.35
C SER A 551 -16.22 -42.46 -0.10
N LEU A 552 -16.59 -42.62 -1.37
CA LEU A 552 -17.82 -42.04 -1.93
C LEU A 552 -19.08 -42.51 -1.18
N GLN A 553 -19.04 -43.73 -0.63
CA GLN A 553 -20.16 -44.26 0.16
C GLN A 553 -20.30 -43.49 1.49
N CYS A 554 -19.21 -43.33 2.25
CA CYS A 554 -19.20 -42.53 3.47
C CYS A 554 -19.60 -41.07 3.19
N PHE A 555 -19.18 -40.53 2.05
CA PHE A 555 -19.57 -39.18 1.64
C PHE A 555 -21.08 -39.05 1.42
N LYS A 556 -21.72 -40.03 0.75
CA LYS A 556 -23.18 -40.05 0.57
C LYS A 556 -23.91 -40.11 1.91
N GLU A 557 -23.50 -41.00 2.80
CA GLU A 557 -24.08 -41.15 4.14
C GLU A 557 -23.95 -39.87 4.96
N LEU A 558 -22.80 -39.18 4.86
CA LEU A 558 -22.60 -37.89 5.50
C LEU A 558 -23.58 -36.83 4.97
N MET A 559 -23.77 -36.76 3.64
CA MET A 559 -24.69 -35.78 3.03
C MET A 559 -26.15 -36.05 3.38
N GLU A 560 -26.56 -37.33 3.50
CA GLU A 560 -27.90 -37.74 3.95
C GLU A 560 -28.19 -37.36 5.41
N TRP A 561 -27.15 -37.27 6.24
CA TRP A 561 -27.28 -36.86 7.64
C TRP A 561 -27.27 -35.34 7.85
N THR A 562 -26.63 -34.59 6.93
CA THR A 562 -26.50 -33.12 7.01
C THR A 562 -27.55 -32.34 6.23
N GLY A 563 -28.25 -32.97 5.28
CA GLY A 563 -29.38 -32.39 4.53
C GLY A 563 -30.71 -32.60 5.25
#